data_AF-A0A4Y2G2F4-F1
#
_entry.id   AF-A0A4Y2G2F4-F1
#
_cell.length_a   1.000
_cell.length_b   1.000
_cell.length_c   1.000
_cell.angle_alpha   90.00
_cell.angle_beta   90.00
_cell.angle_gamma   90.00
#
_symmetry.space_group_name_H-M   'P 1'
#
loop_
_entity.id
_entity.type
_entity.pdbx_description
1 polymer ?
#
loop_
_entity_poly.entity_id
_entity_poly.type
_entity_poly.pdbx_seq_one_letter_code
_entity_poly.pdbx_strand_id
1 'polypeptide(L)'
;METNYNTVNVSCETLGVFPFPNMRLYLRPSGGSPPQAVTDVKTRSVRRPSGSYDVLLHRTFMINELSSKGATVFECILELPGTTYFQSKRIAYFPGRVSLLLHINFLSSPTDRKSKVFGRIH
;
A
#
# COMPACT_ATOMS: atom_id res chain seq x y z
N MET A 1 -31.25 0.75 9.30
CA MET A 1 -29.97 1.41 8.93
C MET A 1 -29.01 0.31 8.52
N GLU A 2 -28.97 -0.04 7.23
CA GLU A 2 -27.97 -0.97 6.70
C GLU A 2 -26.62 -0.23 6.66
N THR A 3 -25.69 -0.65 7.50
CA THR A 3 -24.29 -0.31 7.31
C THR A 3 -23.85 -0.92 5.97
N ASN A 4 -23.54 -0.07 5.00
CA ASN A 4 -23.20 -0.46 3.64
C ASN A 4 -21.83 -1.17 3.64
N TYR A 5 -21.81 -2.48 3.87
CA TYR A 5 -20.62 -3.33 3.85
C TYR A 5 -20.11 -3.61 2.42
N ASN A 6 -20.48 -2.81 1.41
CA ASN A 6 -20.17 -3.05 0.00
C ASN A 6 -18.87 -2.38 -0.48
N THR A 7 -18.11 -1.79 0.42
CA THR A 7 -16.87 -1.10 0.07
C THR A 7 -15.68 -1.54 0.93
N VAL A 8 -14.49 -1.48 0.34
CA VAL A 8 -13.22 -1.76 0.97
C VAL A 8 -12.35 -0.50 0.86
N ASN A 9 -11.93 0.05 1.99
CA ASN A 9 -10.99 1.16 2.02
C ASN A 9 -9.57 0.62 2.13
N VAL A 10 -8.73 1.00 1.18
CA VAL A 10 -7.30 0.71 1.20
C VAL A 10 -6.57 2.01 1.44
N SER A 11 -5.66 1.99 2.40
CA SER A 11 -4.84 3.14 2.74
C SER A 11 -3.39 2.71 2.96
N CYS A 12 -2.47 3.55 2.54
CA CYS A 12 -1.04 3.44 2.81
C CYS A 12 -0.56 4.71 3.46
N GLU A 13 0.14 4.58 4.57
CA GLU A 13 0.68 5.72 5.31
C GLU A 13 2.19 5.57 5.48
N THR A 14 2.89 6.70 5.36
CA THR A 14 4.28 6.84 5.75
C THR A 14 4.45 8.10 6.56
N LEU A 15 5.34 8.06 7.55
CA LEU A 15 5.54 9.13 8.52
C LEU A 15 7.01 9.53 8.57
N GLY A 16 7.26 10.83 8.63
CA GLY A 16 8.57 11.41 8.89
C GLY A 16 9.62 11.15 7.81
N VAL A 17 9.22 10.98 6.54
CA VAL A 17 10.16 10.68 5.45
C VAL A 17 10.69 11.94 4.77
N PHE A 18 11.92 11.88 4.25
CA PHE A 18 12.53 12.94 3.47
C PHE A 18 13.47 12.32 2.41
N PRO A 19 13.50 12.82 1.16
CA PRO A 19 12.69 13.89 0.58
C PRO A 19 11.20 13.48 0.41
N PHE A 20 10.38 14.35 -0.20
CA PHE A 20 8.96 14.04 -0.45
C PHE A 20 8.83 12.69 -1.22
N PRO A 21 8.02 11.74 -0.72
CA PRO A 21 8.01 10.38 -1.24
C PRO A 21 7.16 10.22 -2.52
N ASN A 22 7.59 9.32 -3.40
CA ASN A 22 6.78 8.79 -4.49
C ASN A 22 6.02 7.55 -4.00
N MET A 23 4.72 7.70 -3.75
CA MET A 23 3.85 6.60 -3.33
C MET A 23 2.92 6.14 -4.46
N ARG A 24 2.78 4.82 -4.62
CA ARG A 24 1.93 4.21 -5.65
C ARG A 24 1.18 3.01 -5.09
N LEU A 25 -0.06 2.82 -5.53
CA LEU A 25 -0.90 1.68 -5.17
C LEU A 25 -1.19 0.84 -6.41
N TYR A 26 -1.04 -0.46 -6.27
CA TYR A 26 -1.24 -1.45 -7.31
C TYR A 26 -2.21 -2.53 -6.84
N LEU A 27 -3.03 -3.02 -7.78
CA LEU A 27 -3.81 -4.24 -7.68
C LEU A 27 -3.04 -5.37 -8.33
N ARG A 28 -2.87 -6.49 -7.63
CA ARG A 28 -2.21 -7.67 -8.16
C ARG A 28 -3.22 -8.83 -8.21
N PRO A 29 -3.75 -9.17 -9.39
CA PRO A 29 -4.69 -10.28 -9.55
C PRO A 29 -4.03 -11.62 -9.19
N SER A 30 -4.81 -12.52 -8.58
CA SER A 30 -4.41 -13.92 -8.41
C SER A 30 -4.44 -14.63 -9.77
N GLY A 31 -3.28 -14.77 -10.42
CA GLY A 31 -3.18 -15.42 -11.74
C GLY A 31 -1.90 -15.14 -12.53
N GLY A 32 -0.92 -14.44 -11.95
CA GLY A 32 0.34 -14.11 -12.65
C GLY A 32 0.26 -12.91 -13.59
N SER A 33 -0.92 -12.28 -13.71
CA SER A 33 -1.09 -11.02 -14.43
C SER A 33 -0.19 -9.92 -13.85
N PRO A 34 0.29 -8.97 -14.67
CA PRO A 34 1.10 -7.86 -14.18
C PRO A 34 0.31 -7.00 -13.17
N PRO A 35 1.00 -6.34 -12.21
CA PRO A 35 0.37 -5.41 -11.30
C PRO A 35 -0.31 -4.27 -12.08
N GLN A 36 -1.57 -4.00 -11.77
CA GLN A 36 -2.34 -2.91 -12.35
C GLN A 36 -2.25 -1.68 -11.45
N ALA A 37 -1.86 -0.54 -12.02
CA ALA A 37 -1.85 0.72 -11.28
C ALA A 37 -3.28 1.11 -10.92
N VAL A 38 -3.49 1.48 -9.66
CA VAL A 38 -4.78 1.95 -9.17
C VAL A 38 -4.92 3.44 -9.50
N THR A 39 -5.99 3.79 -10.21
CA THR A 39 -6.38 5.19 -10.54
C THR A 39 -7.11 5.88 -9.38
N ASP A 40 -7.48 7.15 -9.49
CA ASP A 40 -8.41 7.82 -8.55
C ASP A 40 -8.03 7.74 -7.07
N VAL A 41 -6.72 7.61 -6.84
CA VAL A 41 -6.14 7.53 -5.51
C VAL A 41 -6.09 8.93 -4.92
N LYS A 42 -6.56 9.08 -3.69
CA LYS A 42 -6.49 10.33 -2.94
C LYS A 42 -5.22 10.36 -2.13
N THR A 43 -4.45 11.44 -2.26
CA THR A 43 -3.23 11.65 -1.50
C THR A 43 -3.40 12.85 -0.58
N ARG A 44 -3.06 12.66 0.70
CA ARG A 44 -2.93 13.73 1.69
C ARG A 44 -1.48 13.76 2.15
N SER A 45 -0.92 14.95 2.30
CA SER A 45 0.42 15.10 2.84
C SER A 45 0.49 16.26 3.82
N VAL A 46 1.35 16.11 4.83
CA VAL A 46 1.64 17.12 5.83
C VAL A 46 3.15 17.25 5.93
N ARG A 47 3.66 18.48 5.83
CA ARG A 47 5.07 18.77 6.09
C ARG A 47 5.26 19.04 7.57
N ARG A 48 6.16 18.29 8.22
CA ARG A 48 6.52 18.46 9.62
C ARG A 48 7.45 19.66 9.82
N PRO A 49 7.52 20.24 11.03
CA PRO A 49 8.50 21.27 11.37
C PRO A 49 9.96 20.84 11.15
N SER A 50 10.25 19.54 11.29
CA SER A 50 11.57 18.94 10.97
C SER A 50 11.93 18.96 9.49
N GLY A 51 11.01 19.36 8.60
CA GLY A 51 11.18 19.36 7.15
C GLY A 51 10.84 18.04 6.46
N SER A 52 10.56 16.98 7.24
CA SER A 52 10.09 15.69 6.73
C SER A 52 8.58 15.70 6.44
N TYR A 53 8.10 14.64 5.77
CA TYR A 53 6.73 14.53 5.28
C TYR A 53 6.02 13.32 5.87
N ASP A 54 4.75 13.53 6.21
CA ASP A 54 3.77 12.48 6.45
C ASP A 54 2.87 12.40 5.22
N VAL A 55 2.69 11.22 4.66
CA VAL A 55 1.88 11.02 3.45
C VAL A 55 0.93 9.86 3.65
N LEU A 56 -0.35 10.11 3.39
CA LEU A 56 -1.43 9.14 3.38
C LEU A 56 -1.99 9.04 1.97
N LEU A 57 -1.93 7.84 1.42
CA LEU A 57 -2.47 7.48 0.12
C LEU A 57 -3.67 6.56 0.34
N HIS A 58 -4.86 6.88 -0.18
CA HIS A 58 -6.04 6.06 0.07
C HIS A 58 -7.02 6.00 -1.11
N ARG A 59 -7.71 4.86 -1.24
CA ARG A 59 -8.81 4.66 -2.19
C ARG A 59 -9.88 3.74 -1.58
N THR A 60 -11.13 4.03 -1.90
CA THR A 60 -12.28 3.18 -1.63
C THR A 60 -12.60 2.37 -2.88
N PHE A 61 -12.74 1.06 -2.74
CA PHE A 61 -13.15 0.14 -3.79
C PHE A 61 -14.53 -0.41 -3.47
N MET A 62 -15.39 -0.53 -4.46
CA MET A 62 -16.60 -1.34 -4.36
C MET A 62 -16.22 -2.82 -4.41
N ILE A 63 -16.92 -3.68 -3.68
CA ILE A 63 -16.62 -5.13 -3.64
C ILE A 63 -16.72 -5.77 -5.05
N ASN A 64 -17.57 -5.24 -5.92
CA ASN A 64 -17.70 -5.71 -7.31
C ASN A 64 -16.49 -5.34 -8.20
N GLU A 65 -15.67 -4.35 -7.82
CA GLU A 65 -14.39 -4.04 -8.47
C GLU A 65 -13.30 -5.04 -8.06
N LEU A 66 -13.54 -5.81 -7.00
CA LEU A 66 -12.59 -6.77 -6.43
C LEU A 66 -12.91 -8.20 -6.90
N SER A 67 -11.93 -9.09 -6.78
CA SER A 67 -12.13 -10.49 -7.15
C SER A 67 -13.16 -11.15 -6.23
N SER A 68 -14.23 -11.67 -6.82
CA SER A 68 -15.26 -12.45 -6.11
C SER A 68 -14.86 -13.91 -5.90
N LYS A 69 -13.86 -14.40 -6.65
CA LYS A 69 -13.46 -15.82 -6.69
C LYS A 69 -12.13 -16.10 -5.98
N GLY A 70 -11.46 -15.09 -5.44
CA GLY A 70 -10.16 -15.26 -4.81
C GLY A 70 -9.65 -14.01 -4.07
N ALA A 71 -8.44 -14.10 -3.56
CA ALA A 71 -7.81 -12.99 -2.85
C ALA A 71 -7.47 -11.85 -3.81
N THR A 72 -7.83 -10.62 -3.44
CA THR A 72 -7.34 -9.42 -4.11
C THR A 72 -6.15 -8.89 -3.34
N VAL A 73 -4.97 -8.85 -3.97
CA VAL A 73 -3.75 -8.36 -3.32
C VAL A 73 -3.54 -6.90 -3.70
N PHE A 74 -3.47 -6.04 -2.69
CA PHE A 74 -3.06 -4.65 -2.84
C PHE A 74 -1.58 -4.54 -2.52
N GLU A 75 -0.84 -3.86 -3.38
CA GLU A 75 0.59 -3.60 -3.21
C GLU A 75 0.82 -2.10 -3.19
N CYS A 76 1.38 -1.60 -2.10
CA CYS A 76 1.78 -0.21 -1.97
C CYS A 76 3.30 -0.10 -2.08
N ILE A 77 3.75 0.87 -2.87
CA ILE A 77 5.15 1.16 -3.10
C ILE A 77 5.48 2.53 -2.55
N LEU A 78 6.59 2.63 -1.83
CA LEU A 78 7.19 3.84 -1.32
C LEU A 78 8.61 3.95 -1.88
N GLU A 79 8.90 5.06 -2.54
CA GLU A 79 10.22 5.38 -3.09
C GLU A 79 10.62 6.79 -2.68
N LEU A 80 11.88 6.97 -2.27
CA LEU A 80 12.41 8.30 -1.94
C LEU A 80 13.30 8.79 -3.08
N PRO A 81 12.90 9.85 -3.81
CA PRO A 81 13.63 10.32 -4.98
C PRO A 81 15.05 10.77 -4.62
N GLY A 82 16.01 10.53 -5.51
CA GLY A 82 17.42 10.82 -5.27
C GLY A 82 18.12 9.86 -4.29
N THR A 83 17.45 8.77 -3.90
CA THR A 83 18.03 7.70 -3.07
C THR A 83 17.75 6.34 -3.68
N THR A 84 18.39 5.29 -3.15
CA THR A 84 18.04 3.89 -3.46
C THR A 84 16.99 3.31 -2.51
N TYR A 85 16.35 4.15 -1.69
CA TYR A 85 15.35 3.70 -0.73
C TYR A 85 14.05 3.34 -1.45
N PHE A 86 13.68 2.08 -1.32
CA PHE A 86 12.48 1.50 -1.90
C PHE A 86 11.87 0.52 -0.89
N GLN A 87 10.56 0.62 -0.69
CA GLN A 87 9.79 -0.28 0.14
C GLN A 87 8.52 -0.69 -0.59
N SER A 88 8.16 -1.98 -0.50
CA SER A 88 6.90 -2.50 -1.00
C SER A 88 6.21 -3.31 0.08
N LYS A 89 4.94 -3.02 0.34
CA LYS A 89 4.12 -3.74 1.31
C LYS A 89 2.84 -4.20 0.64
N ARG A 90 2.41 -5.42 0.98
CA ARG A 90 1.24 -6.07 0.40
C ARG A 90 0.23 -6.44 1.46
N ILE A 91 -1.05 -6.34 1.12
CA ILE A 91 -2.15 -6.83 1.96
C ILE A 91 -3.18 -7.52 1.07
N ALA A 92 -3.69 -8.65 1.54
CA ALA A 92 -4.66 -9.45 0.81
C ALA A 92 -6.06 -9.22 1.38
N TYR A 93 -6.99 -8.84 0.50
CA TYR A 93 -8.42 -8.88 0.77
C TYR A 93 -9.00 -10.22 0.35
N PHE A 94 -9.80 -10.82 1.22
CA PHE A 94 -10.55 -12.03 0.90
C PHE A 94 -12.04 -11.72 0.98
N PRO A 95 -12.81 -11.97 -0.10
CA PRO A 95 -14.26 -11.80 -0.06
C PRO A 95 -14.86 -12.67 1.05
N GLY A 96 -15.85 -12.12 1.78
CA GLY A 96 -16.50 -12.80 2.90
C GLY A 96 -15.77 -12.68 4.25
N ARG A 97 -14.60 -12.04 4.32
CA ARG A 97 -13.98 -11.64 5.60
C ARG A 97 -14.42 -10.24 6.00
N VAL A 98 -14.57 -10.01 7.32
CA VAL A 98 -15.09 -8.77 7.91
C VAL A 98 -14.16 -7.55 7.74
N SER A 99 -12.92 -7.74 7.27
CA SER A 99 -11.95 -6.64 7.12
C SER A 99 -12.24 -5.83 5.85
N LEU A 100 -13.00 -4.75 6.03
CA LEU A 100 -13.28 -3.74 4.99
C LEU A 100 -12.31 -2.56 5.03
N LEU A 101 -11.46 -2.48 6.05
CA LEU A 101 -10.43 -1.45 6.19
C LEU A 101 -9.06 -2.12 6.14
N LEU A 102 -8.31 -1.81 5.09
CA LEU A 102 -6.98 -2.33 4.83
C LEU A 102 -5.99 -1.16 4.93
N HIS A 103 -5.17 -1.19 5.97
CA HIS A 103 -4.25 -0.09 6.27
C HIS A 103 -2.81 -0.60 6.29
N ILE A 104 -1.97 0.01 5.45
CA ILE A 104 -0.58 -0.36 5.21
C ILE A 104 0.32 0.74 5.75
N ASN A 105 1.06 0.44 6.82
CA ASN A 105 1.98 1.41 7.43
C ASN A 105 3.42 1.16 7.03
N PHE A 106 4.06 2.14 6.40
CA PHE A 106 5.50 2.22 6.22
C PHE A 106 6.11 2.87 7.46
N LEU A 107 6.23 2.08 8.53
CA LEU A 107 7.05 2.47 9.67
C LEU A 107 8.48 2.68 9.17
N SER A 108 9.00 3.91 9.31
CA SER A 108 10.43 4.19 9.21
C SER A 108 11.12 3.61 10.44
N SER A 109 11.13 2.29 10.59
CA SER A 109 11.86 1.66 11.68
C SER A 109 13.35 1.70 11.33
N PRO A 110 14.25 2.09 12.25
CA PRO A 110 15.71 1.97 12.05
C PRO A 110 16.18 0.52 11.85
N THR A 111 15.28 -0.47 11.96
CA THR A 111 15.53 -1.91 11.83
C THR A 111 15.18 -2.53 10.48
N ASP A 112 14.76 -1.77 9.46
CA ASP A 112 14.54 -2.29 8.09
C ASP A 112 15.86 -2.51 7.31
N ARG A 113 16.85 -3.08 8.00
CA ARG A 113 18.11 -3.60 7.46
C ARG A 113 18.04 -5.12 7.47
N LYS A 114 17.04 -5.72 6.81
CA LYS A 114 17.05 -7.16 6.45
C LYS A 114 15.93 -7.51 5.46
N SER A 115 16.13 -7.11 4.21
CA SER A 115 15.72 -7.94 3.06
C SER A 115 16.78 -7.85 1.98
N LYS A 116 17.97 -8.34 2.34
CA LYS A 116 18.88 -8.93 1.36
C LYS A 116 18.69 -10.44 1.49
N VAL A 117 17.75 -10.99 0.72
CA VAL A 117 17.75 -12.42 0.39
C VAL A 117 19.03 -12.62 -0.43
N PHE A 118 20.14 -12.89 0.25
CA PHE A 118 21.32 -13.43 -0.41
C PHE A 118 20.97 -14.89 -0.70
N GLY A 119 20.61 -15.14 -1.96
CA GLY A 119 20.46 -16.48 -2.49
C GLY A 119 21.74 -17.26 -2.20
N ARG A 120 21.57 -18.34 -1.44
CA ARG A 120 22.55 -19.38 -1.23
C ARG A 120 22.57 -20.22 -2.51
N ILE A 121 23.62 -20.14 -3.33
CA ILE A 121 23.85 -21.08 -4.43
C ILE A 121 25.35 -21.36 -4.56
N HIS A 122 25.68 -22.63 -4.32
CA HIS A 122 26.91 -23.41 -4.52
C HIS A 122 28.21 -23.00 -3.81
#